data_AF-A0A6A3VZX2-F1
#
_entry.id   AF-A0A6A3VZX2-F1
#
_cell.length_a   1.000
_cell.length_b   1.000
_cell.length_c   1.000
_cell.angle_alpha   90.00
_cell.angle_beta   90.00
_cell.angle_gamma   90.00
#
_symmetry.space_group_name_H-M   'P 1'
#
loop_
_entity.id
_entity.type
_entity.pdbx_description
1 polymer ?
#
loop_
_entity_poly.entity_id
_entity_poly.type
_entity_poly.pdbx_seq_one_letter_code
_entity_poly.pdbx_strand_id
1 'polypeptide(L)'
;MKGKQTVESFPKRSKTKTSRVLELVHTDVMGPMKSTSKGGAKYILTFVDDFSRYVVAYFLKKKSEVASKLKEFMMFYEKQWGERLMCLRSDKATEFVNKDVTRICSLNGIMH
;
A
#
# COMPACT_ATOMS: atom_id res chain seq x y z
N MET A 1 23.90 -28.26 23.21
CA MET A 1 22.80 -28.16 22.24
C MET A 1 21.82 -27.07 22.70
N LYS A 2 21.69 -25.95 21.98
CA LYS A 2 20.60 -24.99 22.18
C LYS A 2 19.58 -25.24 21.08
N GLY A 3 18.53 -25.98 21.39
CA GLY A 3 17.46 -26.35 20.46
C GLY A 3 16.17 -25.63 20.82
N LYS A 4 15.62 -24.90 19.85
CA LYS A 4 14.44 -24.01 19.88
C LYS A 4 14.72 -22.56 20.27
N GLN A 5 14.61 -21.69 19.27
CA GLN A 5 14.43 -20.26 19.45
C GLN A 5 13.03 -20.03 20.02
N THR A 6 12.95 -19.51 21.24
CA THR A 6 11.71 -19.00 21.82
C THR A 6 11.48 -17.60 21.23
N VAL A 7 10.31 -17.39 20.62
CA VAL A 7 9.94 -16.07 20.10
C VAL A 7 9.65 -15.18 21.30
N GLU A 8 10.35 -14.04 21.40
CA GLU A 8 10.02 -13.03 22.41
C GLU A 8 8.60 -12.52 22.21
N SER A 9 7.94 -12.13 23.30
CA SER A 9 6.59 -11.56 23.23
C SER A 9 6.56 -10.38 22.27
N PHE A 10 5.64 -10.41 21.29
CA PHE A 10 5.42 -9.26 20.42
C PHE A 10 5.13 -8.02 21.28
N PRO A 11 5.73 -6.86 20.96
CA PRO A 11 5.46 -5.63 21.70
C PRO A 11 3.96 -5.33 21.63
N LYS A 12 3.36 -5.00 22.79
CA LYS A 12 1.92 -4.72 22.91
C LYS A 12 1.42 -3.58 22.01
N ARG A 13 2.34 -2.75 21.51
CA ARG A 13 2.05 -1.62 20.62
C ARG A 13 3.12 -1.54 19.52
N SER A 14 2.69 -1.17 18.31
CA SER A 14 3.61 -0.82 17.24
C SER A 14 4.59 0.27 17.69
N LYS A 15 5.87 0.10 17.35
CA LYS A 15 6.90 1.14 17.53
C LYS A 15 6.70 2.29 16.53
N THR A 16 5.99 2.04 15.43
CA THR A 16 5.60 3.07 14.46
C THR A 16 4.28 3.66 14.93
N LYS A 17 4.29 4.93 15.32
CA LYS A 17 3.07 5.68 15.62
C LYS A 17 2.91 6.75 14.55
N THR A 18 1.89 6.63 13.72
CA THR A 18 1.42 7.72 12.88
C THR A 18 0.63 8.74 13.69
N SER A 19 0.71 10.00 13.29
CA SER A 19 0.10 11.15 13.95
C SER A 19 -0.97 11.85 13.10
N ARG A 20 -0.96 11.59 11.79
CA ARG A 20 -1.92 12.15 10.82
C ARG A 20 -2.15 11.17 9.67
N VAL A 21 -3.25 11.39 8.96
CA VAL A 21 -3.56 10.67 7.71
C VAL A 21 -2.45 10.85 6.68
N LEU A 22 -2.25 9.85 5.83
CA LEU A 22 -1.24 9.80 4.76
C LEU A 22 0.21 9.83 5.23
N GLU A 23 0.48 9.79 6.53
CA GLU A 23 1.84 9.67 7.06
C GLU A 23 2.47 8.32 6.70
N LEU A 24 1.68 7.24 6.81
CA LEU A 24 2.05 5.89 6.37
C LEU A 24 0.83 5.20 5.78
N VAL A 25 0.92 4.86 4.50
CA VAL A 25 -0.08 4.05 3.81
C VAL A 25 0.52 2.71 3.46
N HIS A 26 -0.10 1.64 3.95
CA HIS A 26 0.21 0.28 3.53
C HIS A 26 -0.51 -0.05 2.24
N THR A 27 0.17 -0.73 1.33
CA THR A 27 -0.43 -1.16 0.06
C THR A 27 -0.09 -2.60 -0.26
N ASP A 28 -1.05 -3.31 -0.83
CA ASP A 28 -0.93 -4.72 -1.20
C ASP A 28 -1.75 -5.02 -2.46
N VAL A 29 -1.33 -6.03 -3.22
CA VAL A 29 -2.06 -6.55 -4.39
C VAL A 29 -2.41 -8.01 -4.17
N MET A 30 -3.71 -8.26 -4.04
CA MET A 30 -4.26 -9.60 -3.90
C MET A 30 -4.66 -10.18 -5.27
N GLY A 31 -4.30 -11.44 -5.55
CA GLY A 31 -4.76 -12.20 -6.71
C GLY A 31 -3.65 -12.96 -7.46
N PRO A 32 -3.98 -13.67 -8.55
CA PRO A 32 -5.24 -13.63 -9.28
C PRO A 32 -6.39 -14.32 -8.53
N MET A 33 -7.56 -13.68 -8.51
CA MET A 33 -8.78 -14.23 -7.94
C MET A 33 -9.29 -15.41 -8.78
N LYS A 34 -9.88 -16.41 -8.12
CA LYS A 34 -10.45 -17.60 -8.79
C LYS A 34 -11.53 -17.22 -9.80
N SER A 35 -12.38 -16.26 -9.44
CA SER A 35 -13.41 -15.69 -10.29
C SER A 35 -12.99 -14.31 -10.78
N THR A 36 -13.28 -14.04 -12.05
CA THR A 36 -13.13 -12.70 -12.61
C THR A 36 -14.35 -11.86 -12.22
N SER A 37 -14.15 -10.60 -11.85
CA SER A 37 -15.27 -9.70 -11.56
C SER A 37 -16.12 -9.44 -12.82
N LYS A 38 -17.33 -8.89 -12.65
CA LYS A 38 -18.18 -8.47 -13.79
C LYS A 38 -17.46 -7.50 -14.73
N GLY A 39 -16.53 -6.70 -14.21
CA GLY A 39 -15.72 -5.75 -14.97
C GLY A 39 -14.44 -6.34 -15.58
N GLY A 40 -14.21 -7.65 -15.46
CA GLY A 40 -13.01 -8.30 -15.99
C GLY A 40 -11.79 -8.27 -15.06
N ALA A 41 -11.92 -7.77 -13.84
CA ALA A 41 -10.81 -7.65 -12.90
C ALA A 41 -10.46 -8.99 -12.25
N LYS A 42 -9.16 -9.22 -12.06
CA LYS A 42 -8.59 -10.44 -11.45
C LYS A 42 -7.74 -10.15 -10.22
N TYR A 43 -7.44 -8.89 -9.94
CA TYR A 43 -6.64 -8.47 -8.80
C TYR A 43 -7.34 -7.36 -8.03
N ILE A 44 -7.00 -7.21 -6.76
CA ILE A 44 -7.45 -6.12 -5.90
C ILE A 44 -6.19 -5.44 -5.36
N LEU A 45 -6.07 -4.14 -5.59
CA LEU A 45 -5.06 -3.29 -4.97
C LEU A 45 -5.69 -2.56 -3.79
N THR A 46 -5.06 -2.64 -2.63
CA THR A 46 -5.50 -1.94 -1.43
C THR A 46 -4.54 -0.83 -1.04
N PHE A 47 -5.09 0.24 -0.47
CA PHE A 47 -4.36 1.28 0.26
C PHE A 47 -5.01 1.40 1.63
N VAL A 48 -4.22 1.20 2.68
CA VAL A 48 -4.65 1.22 4.08
C VAL A 48 -3.88 2.32 4.79
N ASP A 49 -4.57 3.38 5.18
CA ASP A 49 -3.97 4.44 5.97
C ASP A 49 -3.73 3.96 7.40
N ASP A 50 -2.49 4.06 7.89
CA ASP A 50 -2.14 3.60 9.22
C ASP A 50 -2.75 4.49 10.31
N PHE A 51 -2.94 5.79 10.09
CA PHE A 51 -3.50 6.63 11.16
C PHE A 51 -5.00 6.39 11.37
N SER A 52 -5.79 6.60 10.31
CA SER A 52 -7.25 6.56 10.34
C SER A 52 -7.84 5.16 10.22
N ARG A 53 -7.05 4.18 9.79
CA ARG A 53 -7.51 2.83 9.40
C ARG A 53 -8.45 2.82 8.19
N TYR A 54 -8.51 3.91 7.45
CA TYR A 54 -9.30 3.99 6.22
C TYR A 54 -8.70 3.08 5.14
N VAL A 55 -9.57 2.35 4.43
CA VAL A 55 -9.18 1.37 3.40
C VAL A 55 -9.80 1.74 2.07
N VAL A 56 -8.97 1.77 1.04
CA VAL A 56 -9.38 1.96 -0.36
C VAL A 56 -9.02 0.71 -1.12
N ALA A 57 -9.96 0.21 -1.93
CA ALA A 57 -9.73 -0.94 -2.80
C ALA A 57 -10.00 -0.56 -4.26
N TYR A 58 -9.06 -0.91 -5.14
CA TYR A 58 -9.18 -0.79 -6.59
C TYR A 58 -9.18 -2.17 -7.25
N PHE A 59 -10.10 -2.39 -8.17
CA PHE A 59 -10.13 -3.60 -8.99
C PHE A 59 -9.19 -3.44 -10.19
N LEU A 60 -8.27 -4.39 -10.38
CA LEU A 60 -7.33 -4.40 -11.51
C LEU A 60 -7.54 -5.61 -12.41
N LYS A 61 -7.42 -5.41 -13.72
CA LYS A 61 -7.33 -6.48 -14.73
C LYS A 61 -5.91 -7.01 -14.83
N LYS A 62 -4.91 -6.15 -14.66
CA LYS A 62 -3.47 -6.46 -14.72
C LYS A 62 -2.72 -5.77 -13.58
N LYS A 63 -1.69 -6.43 -13.05
CA LYS A 63 -0.80 -5.83 -12.03
C LYS A 63 -0.08 -4.55 -12.51
N SER A 64 0.11 -4.39 -13.83
CA SER A 64 0.69 -3.19 -14.42
C SER A 64 -0.14 -1.92 -14.20
N GLU A 65 -1.39 -2.03 -13.75
CA GLU A 65 -2.27 -0.89 -13.47
C GLU A 65 -1.98 -0.21 -12.11
N VAL A 66 -1.12 -0.80 -11.26
CA VAL A 66 -0.80 -0.30 -9.91
C VAL A 66 -0.32 1.15 -9.93
N ALA A 67 0.61 1.51 -10.80
CA ALA A 67 1.14 2.87 -10.87
C ALA A 67 0.06 3.90 -11.24
N SER A 68 -0.89 3.52 -12.09
CA SER A 68 -2.02 4.39 -12.46
C SER A 68 -2.95 4.60 -11.25
N LYS A 69 -3.28 3.52 -10.54
CA LYS A 69 -4.14 3.59 -9.35
C LYS A 69 -3.48 4.27 -8.16
N LEU A 70 -2.16 4.21 -8.03
CA LEU A 70 -1.42 5.01 -7.05
C LEU A 70 -1.59 6.52 -7.32
N LYS A 71 -1.47 6.96 -8.58
CA LYS A 71 -1.70 8.37 -8.93
C LYS A 71 -3.14 8.80 -8.64
N GLU A 72 -4.11 7.97 -9.01
CA GLU A 72 -5.54 8.21 -8.74
C GLU A 72 -5.80 8.35 -7.23
N PHE A 73 -5.23 7.44 -6.42
CA PHE A 73 -5.28 7.51 -4.97
C PHE A 73 -4.69 8.81 -4.44
N MET A 74 -3.45 9.15 -4.83
CA MET A 74 -2.79 10.39 -4.36
C MET A 74 -3.62 11.63 -4.71
N MET A 75 -4.01 11.80 -5.97
CA MET A 75 -4.77 12.99 -6.40
C MET A 75 -6.08 13.17 -5.64
N PHE A 76 -6.81 12.07 -5.39
CA PHE A 76 -8.09 12.15 -4.72
C PHE A 76 -7.91 12.37 -3.21
N TYR A 77 -7.17 11.48 -2.53
CA TYR A 77 -7.12 11.47 -1.07
C TYR A 77 -6.26 12.59 -0.49
N GLU A 78 -5.20 13.00 -1.17
CA GLU A 78 -4.44 14.19 -0.75
C GLU A 78 -5.32 15.45 -0.81
N LYS A 79 -6.19 15.54 -1.83
CA LYS A 79 -7.12 16.65 -1.97
C LYS A 79 -8.24 16.62 -0.92
N GLN A 80 -8.82 15.44 -0.65
CA GLN A 80 -9.90 15.31 0.33
C GLN A 80 -9.45 15.56 1.75
N TRP A 81 -8.22 15.13 2.10
CA TRP A 81 -7.72 15.23 3.47
C TRP A 81 -6.81 16.44 3.72
N GLY A 82 -6.37 17.13 2.66
CA GLY A 82 -5.50 18.29 2.80
C GLY A 82 -4.07 17.95 3.25
N GLU A 83 -3.68 16.69 3.16
CA GLU A 83 -2.37 16.16 3.54
C GLU A 83 -1.72 15.48 2.33
N ARG A 84 -0.40 15.28 2.36
CA ARG A 84 0.33 14.57 1.30
C ARG A 84 0.77 13.19 1.76
N LEU A 85 0.84 12.24 0.83
CA LEU A 85 1.41 10.92 1.10
C LEU A 85 2.90 11.06 1.44
N MET A 86 3.30 10.58 2.62
CA MET A 86 4.68 10.66 3.09
C MET A 86 5.42 9.34 2.95
N CYS A 87 4.81 8.24 3.38
CA CYS A 87 5.39 6.91 3.24
C CYS A 87 4.38 5.93 2.66
N LEU A 88 4.80 5.21 1.61
CA LEU A 88 4.08 4.11 1.01
C LEU A 88 4.81 2.82 1.40
N ARG A 89 4.15 1.89 2.12
CA ARG A 89 4.76 0.60 2.46
C ARG A 89 4.11 -0.52 1.67
N SER A 90 4.89 -1.15 0.81
CA SER A 90 4.51 -2.37 0.06
C SER A 90 5.30 -3.59 0.55
N ASP A 91 4.87 -4.78 0.16
CA ASP A 91 5.57 -6.05 0.39
C ASP A 91 6.82 -6.28 -0.51
N LYS A 92 7.24 -5.26 -1.27
CA LYS A 92 8.33 -5.31 -2.27
C LYS A 92 8.07 -6.29 -3.43
N ALA A 93 6.81 -6.64 -3.70
CA ALA A 93 6.48 -7.38 -4.91
C ALA A 93 6.84 -6.59 -6.18
N THR A 94 7.02 -7.29 -7.31
CA THR A 94 7.51 -6.70 -8.57
C THR A 94 6.58 -5.64 -9.15
N GLU A 95 5.29 -5.69 -8.84
CA GLU A 95 4.32 -4.65 -9.16
C GLU A 95 4.57 -3.31 -8.46
N PHE A 96 5.29 -3.30 -7.34
CA PHE A 96 5.68 -2.10 -6.61
C PHE A 96 7.15 -1.74 -6.86
N VAL A 97 8.01 -2.73 -7.13
CA VAL A 97 9.42 -2.51 -7.49
C VAL A 97 9.55 -2.35 -9.01
N ASN A 98 9.02 -1.25 -9.55
CA ASN A 98 9.17 -0.89 -10.96
C ASN A 98 9.46 0.60 -11.16
N LYS A 99 9.97 0.94 -12.34
CA LYS A 99 10.41 2.31 -12.70
C LYS A 99 9.29 3.35 -12.56
N ASP A 100 8.04 2.98 -12.78
CA ASP A 100 6.92 3.92 -12.70
C ASP A 100 6.58 4.27 -11.27
N VAL A 101 6.45 3.27 -10.38
CA VAL A 101 6.20 3.50 -8.94
C VAL A 101 7.38 4.23 -8.32
N THR A 102 8.62 3.80 -8.61
CA THR A 102 9.83 4.52 -8.14
C THR A 102 9.82 5.97 -8.59
N ARG A 103 9.52 6.25 -9.88
CA ARG A 103 9.46 7.62 -10.39
C ARG A 103 8.38 8.44 -9.71
N ILE A 104 7.19 7.87 -9.47
CA ILE A 104 6.10 8.55 -8.74
C ILE A 104 6.59 8.92 -7.34
N CYS A 105 7.17 7.97 -6.60
CA CYS A 105 7.62 8.20 -5.24
C CYS A 105 8.73 9.27 -5.19
N SER A 106 9.75 9.18 -6.06
CA SER A 106 10.84 10.15 -6.12
C SER A 106 10.37 11.56 -6.48
N LEU A 107 9.47 11.71 -7.47
CA LEU A 107 8.97 13.02 -7.88
C LEU A 107 8.10 13.71 -6.83
N ASN A 108 7.45 12.93 -5.96
CA ASN A 108 6.55 13.45 -4.93
C ASN A 108 7.16 13.46 -3.52
N GLY A 109 8.42 13.03 -3.37
CA GLY A 109 9.09 12.96 -2.07
C GLY A 109 8.52 11.90 -1.14
N ILE A 110 7.96 10.82 -1.69
CA ILE A 110 7.39 9.70 -0.92
C ILE A 110 8.49 8.70 -0.59
N MET A 111 8.58 8.30 0.68
CA MET A 111 9.41 7.20 1.13
C MET A 111 8.72 5.86 0.83
N HIS A 112 9.33 5.00 0.01
CA HIS A 112 8.79 3.70 -0.41
C HIS A 112 9.68 2.53 0.01
#